data_AF-A0A453GIK6-F1
#
_entry.id   AF-A0A453GIK6-F1
#
_cell.length_a   1.000
_cell.length_b   1.000
_cell.length_c   1.000
_cell.angle_alpha   90.00
_cell.angle_beta   90.00
_cell.angle_gamma   90.00
#
_symmetry.space_group_name_H-M   'P 1'
#
loop_
_entity.id
_entity.type
_entity.pdbx_description
1 polymer ?
#
loop_
_entity_poly.entity_id
_entity_poly.type
_entity_poly.pdbx_seq_one_letter_code
_entity_poly.pdbx_strand_id
1 'polypeptide(L)'
;MAAPATEAPVLPPAKRNKADTSLLHTSAALPAADWSALLPDLVRRVADSLLATNDLDCYMDFRAVCSGWRAATDDPRSDPSDPRF
;
A
#
# COMPACT_ATOMS: atom_id res chain seq x y z
N MET A 1 -26.00 44.02 -21.72
CA MET A 1 -26.41 42.77 -22.38
C MET A 1 -25.22 42.24 -23.18
N ALA A 2 -24.42 41.35 -22.59
CA ALA A 2 -23.48 40.48 -23.31
C ALA A 2 -22.96 39.42 -22.32
N ALA A 3 -23.38 38.17 -22.52
CA ALA A 3 -22.64 36.97 -22.12
C ALA A 3 -22.20 36.30 -23.44
N PRO A 4 -21.17 35.43 -23.46
CA PRO A 4 -21.35 34.10 -22.90
C PRO A 4 -20.13 33.52 -22.17
N ALA A 5 -20.42 32.43 -21.46
CA ALA A 5 -19.53 31.60 -20.68
C ALA A 5 -18.38 30.99 -21.51
N THR A 6 -17.19 30.93 -20.89
CA THR A 6 -16.14 29.99 -21.28
C THR A 6 -16.51 28.61 -20.74
N GLU A 7 -16.98 27.77 -21.63
CA GLU A 7 -17.13 26.32 -21.44
C GLU A 7 -15.76 25.66 -21.62
N ALA A 8 -15.24 25.04 -20.57
CA ALA A 8 -14.06 24.19 -20.63
C ALA A 8 -14.48 22.80 -21.15
N PRO A 9 -13.79 22.23 -22.16
CA PRO A 9 -14.15 20.93 -22.70
C PRO A 9 -13.87 19.83 -21.67
N VAL A 10 -14.95 19.17 -21.25
CA VAL A 10 -14.97 17.96 -20.43
C VAL A 10 -14.26 16.84 -21.18
N LEU A 11 -13.16 16.34 -20.60
CA LEU A 11 -12.44 15.16 -21.09
C LEU A 11 -13.30 13.88 -20.89
N PRO A 12 -13.34 12.95 -21.86
CA PRO A 12 -14.06 11.69 -21.72
C PRO A 12 -13.37 10.73 -20.73
N PRO A 13 -14.11 9.80 -20.10
CA PRO A 13 -13.57 8.88 -19.11
C PRO A 13 -12.61 7.86 -19.76
N ALA A 14 -11.43 7.72 -19.17
CA ALA A 14 -10.42 6.75 -19.56
C ALA A 14 -10.96 5.31 -19.43
N LYS A 15 -11.25 4.69 -20.57
CA LYS A 15 -11.58 3.28 -20.67
C LYS A 15 -10.32 2.48 -20.34
N ARG A 16 -10.23 1.91 -19.14
CA ARG A 16 -9.15 1.00 -18.72
C ARG A 16 -9.16 -0.23 -19.62
N ASN A 17 -8.25 -0.26 -20.60
CA ASN A 17 -7.94 -1.47 -21.35
C ASN A 17 -6.90 -2.27 -20.55
N LYS A 18 -7.18 -3.57 -20.39
CA LYS A 18 -6.26 -4.55 -19.83
C LYS A 18 -5.27 -4.89 -20.93
N ALA A 19 -4.20 -4.10 -21.02
CA ALA A 19 -3.09 -4.38 -21.92
C ALA A 19 -2.19 -5.42 -21.26
N ASP A 20 -2.01 -6.50 -22.02
CA ASP A 20 -1.19 -7.68 -21.78
C ASP A 20 0.12 -7.35 -21.06
N THR A 21 0.30 -7.96 -19.88
CA THR A 21 1.55 -7.92 -19.12
C THR A 21 2.59 -8.64 -19.94
N SER A 22 3.26 -7.88 -20.81
CA SER A 22 4.25 -8.35 -21.76
C SER A 22 5.23 -9.29 -21.08
N LEU A 23 5.07 -10.55 -21.45
CA LEU A 23 5.70 -11.73 -20.90
C LEU A 23 7.15 -11.87 -21.41
N LEU A 24 7.94 -10.78 -21.46
CA LEU A 24 9.28 -10.79 -22.06
C LEU A 24 10.21 -9.80 -21.34
N HIS A 25 10.72 -10.21 -20.18
CA HIS A 25 12.00 -9.70 -19.69
C HIS A 25 12.75 -10.83 -18.96
N THR A 26 13.14 -11.85 -19.73
CA THR A 26 14.15 -12.81 -19.30
C THR A 26 15.53 -12.15 -19.43
N SER A 27 15.88 -11.33 -18.45
CA SER A 27 17.22 -11.39 -17.90
C SER A 27 17.08 -12.17 -16.61
N ALA A 28 17.92 -13.17 -16.36
CA ALA A 28 17.92 -13.97 -15.14
C ALA A 28 18.38 -13.12 -13.93
N ALA A 29 17.66 -12.05 -13.65
CA ALA A 29 17.51 -11.56 -12.30
C ALA A 29 16.61 -12.59 -11.61
N LEU A 30 17.07 -13.17 -10.50
CA LEU A 30 16.16 -13.80 -9.57
C LEU A 30 14.97 -12.84 -9.38
N PRO A 31 13.71 -13.32 -9.40
CA PRO A 31 12.57 -12.44 -9.21
C PRO A 31 12.89 -11.57 -8.01
N ALA A 32 12.91 -10.24 -8.22
CA ALA A 32 13.16 -9.30 -7.14
C ALA A 32 12.26 -9.73 -5.99
N ALA A 33 12.83 -9.89 -4.79
CA ALA A 33 12.08 -10.38 -3.64
C ALA A 33 10.83 -9.50 -3.50
N ASP A 34 9.67 -10.05 -3.87
CA ASP A 34 8.44 -9.30 -3.82
C ASP A 34 8.02 -9.29 -2.37
N TRP A 35 8.47 -8.26 -1.67
CA TRP A 35 8.12 -8.01 -0.28
C TRP A 35 6.60 -7.98 -0.11
N SER A 36 5.84 -7.57 -1.13
CA SER A 36 4.37 -7.62 -1.11
C SER A 36 3.80 -9.04 -1.02
N ALA A 37 4.54 -10.05 -1.49
CA ALA A 37 4.18 -11.47 -1.45
C ALA A 37 4.71 -12.21 -0.21
N LEU A 38 5.30 -11.48 0.74
CA LEU A 38 5.77 -12.05 2.01
C LEU A 38 4.62 -12.70 2.78
N LEU A 39 4.90 -13.83 3.44
CA LEU A 39 3.90 -14.52 4.25
C LEU A 39 3.37 -13.61 5.37
N PRO A 40 2.05 -13.55 5.60
CA PRO A 40 1.44 -12.73 6.64
C PRO A 40 2.04 -12.96 8.03
N ASP A 41 2.42 -14.20 8.35
CA ASP A 41 3.02 -14.54 9.64
C ASP A 41 4.38 -13.88 9.86
N LEU A 42 5.16 -13.69 8.78
CA LEU A 42 6.46 -13.05 8.85
C LEU A 42 6.30 -11.52 8.97
N VAL A 43 5.33 -10.97 8.25
CA VAL A 43 4.91 -9.56 8.39
C VAL A 43 4.50 -9.28 9.83
N ARG A 44 3.68 -10.15 10.44
CA ARG A 44 3.24 -10.04 11.84
C ARG A 44 4.40 -10.07 12.82
N ARG A 45 5.35 -11.00 12.69
CA ARG A 45 6.51 -11.08 13.57
C ARG A 45 7.37 -9.82 13.55
N VAL A 46 7.54 -9.22 12.37
CA VAL A 46 8.26 -7.94 12.24
C VAL A 46 7.47 -6.82 12.93
N ALA A 47 6.16 -6.74 12.66
CA ALA A 47 5.25 -5.81 13.32
C ALA A 47 5.28 -5.93 14.86
N ASP A 48 5.19 -7.14 15.40
CA ASP A 48 5.24 -7.43 16.84
C ASP A 48 6.58 -6.96 17.45
N SER A 49 7.69 -7.13 16.71
CA SER A 49 9.02 -6.69 17.16
C SER A 49 9.13 -5.15 17.22
N LEU A 50 8.56 -4.44 16.24
CA LEU A 50 8.50 -2.99 16.23
C LEU A 50 7.64 -2.47 17.40
N LEU A 51 6.49 -3.10 17.61
CA LEU A 51 5.61 -2.78 18.74
C LEU A 51 6.29 -3.05 20.09
N ALA A 52 6.99 -4.17 20.25
CA ALA A 52 7.73 -4.50 21.47
C ALA A 52 8.84 -3.50 21.82
N THR A 53 9.40 -2.85 20.79
CA THR A 53 10.44 -1.81 20.94
C THR A 53 9.84 -0.41 21.09
N ASN A 54 8.51 -0.27 21.02
CA ASN A 54 7.79 1.00 21.02
C ASN A 54 8.14 1.91 19.82
N ASP A 55 8.59 1.34 18.70
CA ASP A 55 8.92 2.08 17.49
C ASP A 55 7.67 2.29 16.61
N LEU A 56 6.77 3.18 17.07
CA LEU A 56 5.48 3.38 16.43
C LEU A 56 5.57 4.00 15.03
N ASP A 57 6.51 4.93 14.81
CA ASP A 57 6.69 5.56 13.50
C ASP A 57 7.12 4.52 12.46
N CYS A 58 8.10 3.68 12.81
CA CYS A 58 8.53 2.55 11.98
C CYS A 58 7.39 1.57 11.70
N TYR A 59 6.54 1.30 12.70
CA TYR A 59 5.36 0.45 12.53
C TYR A 59 4.35 1.04 11.53
N MET A 60 4.12 2.36 11.61
CA MET A 60 3.19 3.06 10.71
C MET A 60 3.70 3.14 9.27
N ASP A 61 5.02 3.29 9.08
CA ASP A 61 5.64 3.22 7.76
C ASP A 61 5.61 1.79 7.21
N PHE A 62 5.89 0.79 8.04
CA PHE A 62 5.83 -0.62 7.67
C PHE A 62 4.46 -1.02 7.14
N ARG A 63 3.36 -0.67 7.84
CA ARG A 63 1.98 -0.94 7.38
C ARG A 63 1.55 -0.10 6.18
N ALA A 64 2.34 0.89 5.75
CA ALA A 64 2.05 1.71 4.58
C ALA A 64 2.61 1.13 3.27
N VAL A 65 3.50 0.13 3.34
CA VAL A 65 4.16 -0.49 2.17
C VAL A 65 3.17 -1.05 1.16
N CYS A 66 2.21 -1.88 1.61
CA CYS A 66 1.14 -2.39 0.76
C CYS A 66 -0.11 -2.76 1.58
N SER A 67 -1.26 -2.90 0.89
CA SER A 67 -2.52 -3.27 1.54
C SER A 67 -2.48 -4.67 2.15
N GLY A 68 -1.72 -5.60 1.57
CA GLY A 68 -1.54 -6.94 2.12
C GLY A 68 -0.84 -6.94 3.47
N TRP A 69 0.22 -6.12 3.62
CA TRP A 69 0.92 -5.96 4.89
C TRP A 69 0.02 -5.29 5.92
N ARG A 70 -0.69 -4.22 5.53
CA ARG A 70 -1.64 -3.56 6.41
C ARG A 70 -2.72 -4.51 6.94
N ALA A 71 -3.21 -5.43 6.11
CA ALA A 71 -4.22 -6.40 6.50
C ALA A 71 -3.67 -7.53 7.41
N ALA A 72 -2.37 -7.79 7.36
CA ALA A 72 -1.71 -8.79 8.19
C ALA A 72 -1.35 -8.24 9.59
N THR A 73 -1.30 -6.92 9.77
CA THR A 73 -0.92 -6.26 11.02
C THR A 73 -2.14 -5.70 11.76
N ASP A 74 -2.13 -5.73 13.09
CA ASP A 74 -3.21 -5.14 13.90
C ASP A 74 -3.23 -3.60 13.77
N ASP A 75 -4.40 -2.96 13.92
CA ASP A 75 -4.40 -1.50 14.14
C ASP A 75 -4.26 -1.27 15.64
N PRO A 76 -3.13 -0.73 16.11
CA PRO A 76 -2.88 -0.63 17.53
C PRO A 76 -3.77 0.42 18.22
N ARG A 77 -4.47 1.27 17.47
CA ARG A 77 -5.56 2.10 18.01
C ARG A 77 -6.84 1.31 18.32
N SER A 78 -6.89 0.03 17.95
CA SER A 78 -8.04 -0.83 18.25
C SER A 78 -8.01 -1.34 19.69
N ASP A 79 -6.87 -1.29 20.37
CA ASP A 79 -6.78 -1.59 21.80
C ASP A 79 -6.85 -0.28 22.60
N PRO A 80 -8.01 0.03 23.21
CA PRO A 80 -8.15 1.24 24.03
C PRO A 80 -7.37 1.18 25.34
N SER A 81 -6.78 0.03 25.68
CA SER A 81 -5.98 -0.18 26.88
C SER A 81 -4.49 0.06 26.64
N ASP A 82 -4.07 0.21 25.38
CA ASP A 82 -2.67 0.39 25.02
C ASP A 82 -2.23 1.84 25.28
N PRO A 83 -1.36 2.10 26.28
CA PRO A 83 -0.96 3.46 26.66
C PRO A 83 -0.07 4.15 25.61
N ARG A 84 0.29 3.45 24.54
CA ARG A 84 1.09 3.97 23.42
C ARG A 84 0.27 4.80 22.43
N PHE A 85 -1.07 4.71 22.48
CA PHE A 85 -2.02 5.37 21.59
C PHE A 85 -3.04 6.21 22.36
#